data_AF-A0A0V0Q7R2-F1
#
_entry.id   AF-A0A0V0Q7R2-F1
#
_cell.length_a   1.000
_cell.length_b   1.000
_cell.length_c   1.000
_cell.angle_alpha   90.00
_cell.angle_beta   90.00
_cell.angle_gamma   90.00
#
_symmetry.space_group_name_H-M   'P 1'
#
loop_
_entity.id
_entity.type
_entity.pdbx_description
1 polymer ?
#
loop_
_entity_poly.entity_id
_entity_poly.type
_entity_poly.pdbx_seq_one_letter_code
_entity_poly.pdbx_strand_id
1 'polypeptide(L)'
;MYEKRIQDSSNQFTLCDSGYFIKNLKSTTCENCINNAICRGGYIPLYPDKEYWRPSKDDLNLYYCEKNLEACIGNDTCKIGHTGPLCESCDILNGYGPSGKSCQKKSSNNFKYQFSLYTFQRYR
;
A
#
# COMPACT_ATOMS: atom_id res chain seq x y z
N MET A 1 -3.91 -17.27 0.17
CA MET A 1 -4.68 -17.80 -0.97
C MET A 1 -6.13 -17.49 -0.69
N TYR A 2 -6.71 -16.54 -1.42
CA TYR A 2 -8.04 -15.99 -1.16
C TYR A 2 -9.12 -16.82 -1.84
N GLU A 3 -9.25 -18.06 -1.39
CA GLU A 3 -10.24 -19.00 -1.90
C GLU A 3 -11.19 -19.40 -0.78
N LYS A 4 -12.48 -19.47 -1.11
CA LYS A 4 -13.51 -19.95 -0.20
C LYS A 4 -13.64 -21.45 -0.35
N ARG A 5 -13.93 -22.14 0.74
CA ARG A 5 -14.29 -23.55 0.68
C ARG A 5 -15.73 -23.67 0.18
N ILE A 6 -15.99 -24.64 -0.68
CA ILE A 6 -17.37 -24.90 -1.11
C ILE A 6 -18.21 -25.41 0.07
N GLN A 7 -17.60 -26.22 0.95
CA GLN A 7 -18.20 -26.76 2.16
C GLN A 7 -17.11 -27.16 3.19
N ASP A 8 -17.48 -27.28 4.46
CA ASP A 8 -16.55 -27.52 5.58
C ASP A 8 -15.87 -28.88 5.62
N SER A 9 -16.33 -29.85 4.84
CA SER A 9 -15.73 -31.19 4.71
C SER A 9 -15.05 -31.43 3.37
N SER A 10 -15.05 -30.43 2.47
CA SER A 10 -14.47 -30.56 1.14
C SER A 10 -13.05 -29.97 1.06
N ASN A 11 -12.26 -30.55 0.17
CA ASN A 11 -10.98 -30.02 -0.31
C ASN A 11 -11.14 -29.22 -1.61
N GLN A 12 -12.38 -28.91 -2.00
CA GLN A 12 -12.68 -28.05 -3.15
C GLN A 12 -12.81 -26.60 -2.70
N PHE A 13 -12.27 -25.73 -3.53
CA PHE A 13 -12.21 -24.30 -3.32
C PHE A 13 -12.79 -23.57 -4.53
N THR A 14 -13.32 -22.38 -4.28
CA THR A 14 -13.78 -21.48 -5.33
C THR A 14 -13.51 -20.04 -4.92
N LEU A 15 -13.64 -19.12 -5.88
CA LEU A 15 -13.40 -17.70 -5.67
C LEU A 15 -14.71 -16.98 -5.33
N CYS A 16 -14.60 -15.80 -4.73
CA CYS A 16 -15.74 -14.90 -4.63
C CYS A 16 -15.94 -14.16 -5.95
N ASP A 17 -17.21 -13.92 -6.29
CA ASP A 17 -17.59 -13.11 -7.42
C ASP A 17 -17.19 -11.64 -7.21
N SER A 18 -17.19 -10.86 -8.30
CA SER A 18 -17.01 -9.41 -8.24
C SER A 18 -18.04 -8.77 -7.31
N GLY A 19 -17.61 -7.76 -6.55
CA GLY A 19 -18.44 -7.14 -5.50
C GLY A 19 -18.41 -7.86 -4.16
N TYR A 20 -17.66 -8.97 -4.05
CA TYR A 20 -17.51 -9.71 -2.80
C TYR A 20 -16.04 -10.02 -2.48
N PHE A 21 -15.75 -10.26 -1.21
CA PHE A 21 -14.41 -10.63 -0.73
C PHE A 21 -14.47 -11.69 0.37
N ILE A 22 -13.32 -12.30 0.68
CA ILE A 22 -13.19 -13.27 1.79
C ILE A 22 -12.46 -12.59 2.94
N LYS A 23 -13.13 -12.44 4.08
CA LYS A 23 -12.54 -11.88 5.29
C LYS A 23 -11.58 -12.85 5.98
N ASN A 24 -12.00 -14.11 6.11
CA ASN A 24 -11.24 -15.16 6.80
C ASN A 24 -10.85 -16.26 5.82
N LEU A 25 -9.56 -16.62 5.79
CA LEU A 25 -9.08 -17.75 5.00
C LEU A 25 -9.89 -19.01 5.32
N LYS A 26 -10.21 -19.80 4.29
CA LYS A 26 -11.02 -21.03 4.40
C LYS A 26 -12.46 -20.82 4.87
N SER A 27 -12.95 -19.57 4.93
CA SER A 27 -14.38 -19.32 5.06
C SER A 27 -15.16 -20.01 3.93
N THR A 28 -16.38 -20.44 4.22
CA THR A 28 -17.34 -20.91 3.22
C THR A 28 -18.17 -19.77 2.63
N THR A 29 -18.03 -18.56 3.18
CA THR A 29 -18.83 -17.39 2.83
C THR A 29 -17.98 -16.27 2.23
N CYS A 30 -18.60 -15.52 1.31
CA CYS A 30 -18.10 -14.25 0.82
C CYS A 30 -18.85 -13.11 1.50
N GLU A 31 -18.15 -12.06 1.89
CA GLU A 31 -18.74 -10.83 2.42
C GLU A 31 -18.92 -9.81 1.30
N ASN A 32 -19.94 -8.96 1.43
CA ASN A 32 -20.16 -7.84 0.51
C ASN A 32 -18.96 -6.89 0.54
N CYS A 33 -18.64 -6.30 -0.62
CA CYS A 33 -17.62 -5.27 -0.67
C CYS A 33 -17.96 -4.11 0.28
N ILE A 34 -16.98 -3.66 1.05
CA ILE A 34 -17.14 -2.53 1.96
C ILE A 34 -17.15 -1.21 1.18
N ASN A 35 -17.71 -0.16 1.77
CA ASN A 35 -17.67 1.17 1.20
C ASN A 35 -16.22 1.63 0.96
N ASN A 36 -16.02 2.39 -0.11
CA ASN A 36 -14.73 2.98 -0.49
C ASN A 36 -13.66 1.95 -0.89
N ALA A 37 -14.08 0.71 -1.14
CA ALA A 37 -13.24 -0.35 -1.64
C ALA A 37 -13.66 -0.81 -3.04
N ILE A 38 -12.71 -1.42 -3.74
CA ILE A 38 -12.94 -2.15 -4.99
C ILE A 38 -12.69 -3.63 -4.72
N CYS A 39 -13.73 -4.44 -4.86
CA CYS A 39 -13.65 -5.89 -4.78
C CYS A 39 -13.86 -6.47 -6.18
N ARG A 40 -12.76 -6.86 -6.83
CA ARG A 40 -12.81 -7.50 -8.17
C ARG A 40 -13.13 -9.00 -8.09
N GLY A 41 -13.27 -9.54 -6.88
CA GLY A 41 -13.32 -10.97 -6.63
C GLY A 41 -11.98 -11.65 -6.88
N GLY A 42 -12.02 -12.97 -7.00
CA GLY A 42 -10.83 -13.75 -7.30
C GLY A 42 -9.78 -13.76 -6.18
N TYR A 43 -8.50 -13.78 -6.58
CA TYR A 43 -7.38 -13.94 -5.65
C TYR A 43 -6.96 -12.65 -4.94
N ILE A 44 -7.55 -11.50 -5.24
CA ILE A 44 -7.26 -10.30 -4.44
C ILE A 44 -8.55 -9.79 -3.83
N PRO A 45 -8.67 -9.81 -2.48
CA PRO A 45 -9.97 -9.73 -1.84
C PRO A 45 -10.59 -8.34 -1.98
N LEU A 46 -9.82 -7.30 -1.67
CA LEU A 46 -10.23 -5.91 -1.84
C LEU A 46 -9.03 -4.99 -1.92
N TYR A 47 -9.29 -3.82 -2.48
CA TYR A 47 -8.36 -2.71 -2.55
C TYR A 47 -9.06 -1.42 -2.15
N PRO A 48 -8.34 -0.42 -1.62
CA PRO A 48 -8.90 0.92 -1.50
C PRO A 48 -9.25 1.46 -2.88
N ASP A 49 -10.39 2.15 -2.97
CA ASP A 49 -10.74 2.99 -4.11
C ASP A 49 -9.81 4.23 -4.15
N LYS A 50 -9.91 5.02 -5.22
CA LYS A 50 -9.23 6.32 -5.31
C LYS A 50 -9.58 7.20 -4.11
N GLU A 51 -8.63 8.03 -3.70
CA GLU A 51 -8.72 8.92 -2.54
C GLU A 51 -8.71 8.20 -1.18
N TYR A 52 -8.61 6.87 -1.16
CA TYR A 52 -8.50 6.08 0.07
C TYR A 52 -7.16 5.37 0.19
N TRP A 53 -6.76 5.14 1.43
CA TRP A 53 -5.52 4.48 1.81
C TRP A 53 -5.74 3.53 2.99
N ARG A 54 -4.88 2.54 3.12
CA ARG A 54 -4.84 1.64 4.29
C ARG A 54 -3.40 1.29 4.66
N PRO A 55 -3.12 0.97 5.92
CA PRO A 55 -1.75 0.69 6.39
C PRO A 55 -1.17 -0.62 5.85
N SER A 56 -2.01 -1.60 5.53
CA SER A 56 -1.58 -2.88 4.98
C SER A 56 -2.68 -3.51 4.13
N LYS A 57 -2.30 -4.50 3.30
CA LYS A 57 -3.25 -5.23 2.44
C LYS A 57 -4.27 -6.08 3.22
N ASP A 58 -3.97 -6.36 4.47
CA ASP A 58 -4.81 -7.17 5.36
C ASP A 58 -5.76 -6.29 6.20
N ASP A 59 -5.55 -4.97 6.24
CA ASP A 59 -6.45 -4.05 6.92
C ASP A 59 -7.72 -3.81 6.07
N LEU A 60 -8.87 -3.83 6.75
CA LEU A 60 -10.18 -3.53 6.17
C LEU A 60 -10.59 -2.09 6.43
N ASN A 61 -9.87 -1.37 7.28
CA ASN A 61 -10.12 0.05 7.53
C ASN A 61 -9.49 0.87 6.42
N LEU A 62 -10.33 1.62 5.72
CA LEU A 62 -9.94 2.52 4.65
C LEU A 62 -10.06 3.96 5.14
N TYR A 63 -8.97 4.71 5.01
CA TYR A 63 -8.84 6.08 5.47
C TYR A 63 -8.84 7.02 4.27
N TYR A 64 -9.62 8.08 4.36
CA TYR A 64 -9.69 9.11 3.32
C TYR A 64 -8.43 9.98 3.34
N CYS A 65 -7.91 10.32 2.17
CA CYS A 65 -6.68 11.10 2.02
C CYS A 65 -6.95 12.61 1.98
N GLU A 66 -7.14 13.21 3.15
CA GLU A 66 -7.66 14.58 3.28
C GLU A 66 -6.78 15.68 2.65
N LYS A 67 -5.45 15.62 2.80
CA LYS A 67 -4.59 16.74 2.39
C LYS A 67 -4.07 16.65 0.96
N ASN A 68 -4.02 15.45 0.41
CA ASN A 68 -3.47 15.18 -0.91
C ASN A 68 -4.20 14.01 -1.58
N LEU A 69 -5.45 14.26 -1.96
CA LEU A 69 -6.35 13.28 -2.60
C LEU A 69 -5.70 12.58 -3.78
N GLU A 70 -5.02 13.35 -4.63
CA GLU A 70 -4.35 12.88 -5.83
C GLU A 70 -3.16 11.94 -5.54
N ALA A 71 -2.63 11.93 -4.31
CA ALA A 71 -1.57 11.00 -3.93
C ALA A 71 -2.10 9.59 -3.68
N CYS A 72 -3.37 9.44 -3.30
CA CYS A 72 -4.01 8.15 -3.08
C CYS A 72 -4.73 7.70 -4.35
N ILE A 73 -3.99 7.04 -5.24
CA ILE A 73 -4.53 6.56 -6.52
C ILE A 73 -5.34 5.26 -6.40
N GLY A 74 -5.53 4.76 -5.17
CA GLY A 74 -6.18 3.49 -4.86
C GLY A 74 -5.25 2.28 -5.07
N ASN A 75 -5.82 1.08 -4.99
CA ASN A 75 -5.10 -0.18 -5.28
C ASN A 75 -3.82 -0.36 -4.45
N ASP A 76 -3.83 0.03 -3.18
CA ASP A 76 -2.68 0.01 -2.25
C ASP A 76 -1.44 0.74 -2.77
N THR A 77 -1.63 1.69 -3.66
CA THR A 77 -0.55 2.36 -4.37
C THR A 77 -0.63 3.86 -4.14
N CYS A 78 0.50 4.46 -3.80
CA CYS A 78 0.65 5.91 -3.78
C CYS A 78 1.09 6.42 -5.16
N LYS A 79 0.74 7.66 -5.48
CA LYS A 79 1.27 8.36 -6.65
C LYS A 79 2.80 8.35 -6.63
N ILE A 80 3.42 8.33 -7.81
CA ILE A 80 4.89 8.33 -7.95
C ILE A 80 5.50 9.47 -7.11
N GLY A 81 6.50 9.11 -6.30
CA GLY A 81 7.20 10.03 -5.41
C GLY A 81 6.55 10.22 -4.04
N HIS A 82 5.36 9.67 -3.83
CA HIS A 82 4.66 9.66 -2.55
C HIS A 82 4.71 8.27 -1.90
N THR A 83 4.71 8.23 -0.57
CA THR A 83 4.77 7.02 0.24
C THR A 83 4.22 7.28 1.65
N GLY A 84 4.25 6.26 2.52
CA GLY A 84 3.89 6.36 3.93
C GLY A 84 2.39 6.51 4.20
N PRO A 85 2.03 6.87 5.44
CA PRO A 85 0.63 7.07 5.85
C PRO A 85 -0.08 8.08 4.95
N LEU A 86 -1.25 7.69 4.43
CA LEU A 86 -2.10 8.51 3.55
C LEU A 86 -1.37 9.04 2.31
N CYS A 87 -0.26 8.40 1.90
CA CYS A 87 0.60 8.88 0.82
C CYS A 87 1.12 10.33 1.02
N GLU A 88 1.21 10.79 2.26
CA GLU A 88 1.60 12.17 2.59
C GLU A 88 3.12 12.37 2.70
N SER A 89 3.92 11.30 2.66
CA SER A 89 5.38 11.39 2.72
C SER A 89 6.00 11.37 1.34
N CYS A 90 7.09 12.12 1.13
CA CYS A 90 7.88 11.96 -0.09
C CYS A 90 8.80 10.74 0.01
N ASP A 91 8.96 10.03 -1.10
CA ASP A 91 9.87 8.89 -1.22
C ASP A 91 11.33 9.37 -1.35
N ILE A 92 11.89 9.76 -0.21
CA ILE A 92 13.25 10.29 -0.11
C ILE A 92 14.30 9.25 -0.54
N LEU A 93 14.02 7.96 -0.31
CA LEU A 93 14.91 6.86 -0.72
C LEU A 93 15.05 6.79 -2.24
N ASN A 94 13.98 7.11 -2.98
CA ASN A 94 14.00 7.22 -4.44
C ASN A 94 14.27 8.66 -4.95
N GLY A 95 14.77 9.55 -4.09
CA GLY A 95 15.23 10.89 -4.46
C GLY A 95 14.10 11.91 -4.64
N TYR A 96 12.91 11.66 -4.10
CA TYR A 96 11.82 12.64 -4.10
C TYR A 96 11.90 13.53 -2.87
N GLY A 97 11.65 14.83 -3.07
CA GLY A 97 11.55 15.80 -2.01
C GLY A 97 10.29 16.64 -2.09
N PRO A 98 9.93 17.31 -0.98
CA PRO A 98 8.77 18.19 -0.96
C PRO A 98 9.00 19.40 -1.87
N SER A 99 8.00 19.71 -2.68
CA SER A 99 7.88 20.90 -3.53
C SER A 99 6.44 21.40 -3.41
N GLY A 100 6.22 22.31 -2.47
CA GLY A 100 4.87 22.68 -2.03
C GLY A 100 4.11 21.48 -1.47
N LYS A 101 2.93 21.20 -2.03
CA LYS A 101 2.09 20.02 -1.68
C LYS A 101 2.45 18.74 -2.44
N SER A 102 3.41 18.82 -3.37
CA SER A 102 3.79 17.70 -4.25
C SER A 102 5.16 17.16 -3.90
N CYS A 103 5.42 15.89 -4.25
CA CYS A 103 6.75 15.31 -4.18
C CYS A 103 7.38 15.31 -5.58
N GLN A 104 8.52 15.98 -5.72
CA GLN A 104 9.23 16.11 -7.00
C GLN A 104 10.59 15.43 -6.91
N LYS A 105 11.01 14.83 -8.03
CA LYS A 105 12.32 14.20 -8.13
C LYS A 105 13.39 15.29 -8.08
N LYS A 106 14.30 15.21 -7.12
CA LYS A 106 15.43 16.14 -7.05
C LYS A 106 16.39 15.79 -8.19
N SER A 107 16.82 16.80 -8.94
CA SER A 107 17.91 16.62 -9.90
C SER A 107 19.16 16.23 -9.10
N SER A 108 19.69 15.04 -9.37
CA SER A 108 20.79 14.46 -8.61
C SER A 108 22.10 15.17 -8.94
N ASN A 109 22.36 16.32 -8.32
CA ASN A 109 23.73 16.76 -8.13
C ASN A 109 24.31 15.95 -6.95
N ASN A 110 24.91 14.80 -7.29
CA ASN A 110 25.81 13.97 -6.48
C ASN A 110 25.74 14.21 -4.95
N PHE A 111 24.84 13.52 -4.26
CA PHE A 111 24.96 13.32 -2.81
C PHE A 111 26.17 12.42 -2.55
N LYS A 112 27.37 13.00 -2.48
CA LYS A 112 28.56 12.33 -1.94
C LYS A 112 28.31 12.12 -0.45
N TYR A 113 28.05 10.89 -0.05
CA TYR A 113 28.21 10.47 1.34
C TYR A 113 29.70 10.62 1.69
N GLN A 114 30.07 11.77 2.25
CA GLN A 114 31.40 11.95 2.83
C GLN A 114 31.39 11.26 4.19
N PHE A 115 31.64 9.94 4.20
CA PHE A 115 32.08 9.28 5.41
C PHE A 115 33.41 9.92 5.82
N SER A 116 33.37 10.77 6.83
CA SER A 116 34.59 11.25 7.49
C SER A 116 35.21 10.06 8.21
N LEU A 117 36.11 9.35 7.53
CA LEU A 117 37.03 8.42 8.17
C LEU A 117 37.93 9.24 9.09
N TYR A 118 37.55 9.35 10.36
CA TYR A 118 38.48 9.74 11.41
C TYR A 118 39.53 8.64 11.49
N THR A 119 40.68 8.88 10.88
CA THR A 119 41.91 8.13 11.09
C THR A 119 42.29 8.25 12.57
N PHE A 120 42.11 7.19 13.35
CA PHE A 120 42.86 7.01 14.59
C PHE A 120 44.32 6.78 14.22
N GLN A 121 45.12 7.85 14.18
CA GLN A 121 46.56 7.73 14.23
C GLN A 121 46.98 7.25 15.63
N ARG A 122 47.71 6.13 15.63
CA ARG A 122 48.76 5.73 16.58
C ARG A 122 48.97 6.67 17.76
N TYR A 123 48.78 6.15 18.97
CA TYR A 123 49.65 6.49 20.09
C TYR A 123 50.55 5.30 20.41
N ARG A 124 51.79 5.68 20.73
CA ARG A 124 52.99 4.91 21.05
C ARG A 124 52.78 3.76 22.04
#